data_AF-A0AAV5UL33-F1
#
_entry.id   AF-A0AAV5UL33-F1
#
_cell.length_a   1.000
_cell.length_b   1.000
_cell.length_c   1.000
_cell.angle_alpha   90.00
_cell.angle_beta   90.00
_cell.angle_gamma   90.00
#
_symmetry.space_group_name_H-M   'P 1'
#
loop_
_entity.id
_entity.type
_entity.pdbx_description
1 polymer ?
#
loop_
_entity_poly.entity_id
_entity_poly.type
_entity_poly.pdbx_seq_one_letter_code
_entity_poly.pdbx_strand_id
1 'polypeptide(L)'
;MRVSLLCCLVLVEIRGQAIVPNSWLCDWIGIQGASAELKNKYRTLVGNLNKDKTLKAQESRVENWINTNAQDLPELQKRTTLTTANKIIIPNMIMPSIAPIAPSFGIAAVKLPDLVDEQVIENTIYNAKFWLGMRQRDVAFVEDILDRIEDELSEDKYAEVENLIWAQDKKFLNFYRPHYDVIKQLVLERITSAPRRTLIRSLMDEAEEVDDEEEDEHALMPLMEPMAAEFFNGCGL
;
A
#
# COMPACT_ATOMS: atom_id res chain seq x y z
N MET A 1 -25.60 -23.19 31.71
CA MET A 1 -25.06 -23.09 30.35
C MET A 1 -26.00 -22.26 29.51
N ARG A 2 -25.67 -21.00 29.23
CA ARG A 2 -26.34 -20.17 28.23
C ARG A 2 -25.29 -19.83 27.18
N VAL A 3 -25.28 -20.62 26.11
CA VAL A 3 -24.51 -20.36 24.89
C VAL A 3 -25.22 -19.20 24.21
N SER A 4 -24.72 -17.98 24.42
CA SER A 4 -25.14 -16.83 23.62
C SER A 4 -24.26 -16.83 22.38
N LEU A 5 -24.80 -17.42 21.31
CA LEU A 5 -24.31 -17.26 19.95
C LEU A 5 -24.64 -15.81 19.53
N LEU A 6 -23.86 -14.85 20.02
CA LEU A 6 -23.87 -13.50 19.49
C LEU A 6 -23.00 -13.57 18.23
N CYS A 7 -23.65 -13.69 17.06
CA CYS A 7 -22.97 -13.46 15.79
C CYS A 7 -22.28 -12.10 15.88
N CYS A 8 -20.96 -12.14 16.00
CA CYS A 8 -20.08 -11.01 15.90
C CYS A 8 -20.24 -10.38 14.51
N LEU A 9 -21.23 -9.49 14.37
CA LEU A 9 -21.01 -8.28 13.59
C LEU A 9 -19.94 -7.49 14.35
N VAL A 10 -18.68 -7.95 14.25
CA VAL A 10 -17.55 -7.07 14.47
C VAL A 10 -17.74 -6.02 13.39
N LEU A 11 -18.34 -4.91 13.78
CA LEU A 11 -18.10 -3.64 13.11
C LEU A 11 -16.62 -3.42 13.33
N VAL A 12 -15.80 -4.03 12.46
CA VAL A 12 -14.40 -3.66 12.33
C VAL A 12 -14.50 -2.19 11.98
N GLU A 13 -14.27 -1.33 12.97
CA GLU A 13 -13.98 0.05 12.69
C GLU A 13 -12.73 -0.03 11.87
N ILE A 14 -12.88 -0.01 10.53
CA ILE A 14 -11.76 0.00 9.61
C ILE A 14 -10.97 1.24 10.00
N ARG A 15 -9.91 1.02 10.79
CA ARG A 15 -9.01 2.09 11.18
C ARG A 15 -8.50 2.64 9.86
N GLY A 16 -8.63 3.95 9.69
CA GLY A 16 -8.14 4.60 8.49
C GLY A 16 -6.69 4.16 8.27
N GLN A 17 -6.31 3.85 7.02
CA GLN A 17 -5.05 3.18 6.65
C GLN A 17 -3.75 3.88 7.14
N ALA A 18 -3.87 5.03 7.81
CA ALA A 18 -2.80 5.84 8.39
C ALA A 18 -1.70 6.17 7.38
N ILE A 19 -2.10 6.38 6.13
CA ILE A 19 -1.24 6.71 5.01
C ILE A 19 -0.49 8.00 5.33
N VAL A 20 0.83 7.96 5.34
CA VAL A 20 1.66 9.15 5.44
C VAL A 20 1.74 9.82 4.07
N PRO A 21 1.74 11.16 3.97
CA PRO A 21 1.82 11.82 2.68
C PRO A 21 3.08 11.42 1.88
N ASN A 22 4.18 11.17 2.56
CA ASN A 22 5.44 10.81 1.90
C ASN A 22 5.54 9.31 1.55
N SER A 23 4.42 8.57 1.53
CA SER A 23 4.40 7.14 1.19
C SER A 23 4.60 6.91 -0.31
N TRP A 24 4.79 5.66 -0.70
CA TRP A 24 4.87 5.24 -2.11
C TRP A 24 3.69 5.68 -2.97
N LEU A 25 2.53 5.92 -2.37
CA LEU A 25 1.39 6.49 -3.08
C LEU A 25 1.75 7.82 -3.78
N CYS A 26 2.63 8.63 -3.18
CA CYS A 26 3.04 9.90 -3.78
C CYS A 26 3.89 9.68 -5.05
N ASP A 27 4.69 8.61 -5.10
CA ASP A 27 5.53 8.27 -6.26
C ASP A 27 4.69 7.69 -7.39
N TRP A 28 3.79 6.77 -7.05
CA TRP A 28 2.87 6.17 -8.00
C TRP A 28 2.03 7.22 -8.71
N ILE A 29 1.54 8.20 -7.96
CA ILE A 29 0.76 9.34 -8.46
C ILE A 29 1.65 10.36 -9.21
N GLY A 30 2.97 10.35 -9.04
CA GLY A 30 3.87 11.29 -9.73
C GLY A 30 3.93 12.68 -9.09
N ILE A 31 3.83 12.74 -7.76
CA ILE A 31 3.94 13.99 -6.98
C ILE A 31 5.37 14.53 -6.92
N GLN A 32 6.37 13.69 -7.21
CA GLN A 32 7.76 14.13 -7.26
C GLN A 32 7.93 15.24 -8.31
N GLY A 33 8.58 16.33 -7.92
CA GLY A 33 8.77 17.51 -8.78
C GLY A 33 7.53 18.39 -8.98
N ALA A 34 6.37 18.04 -8.41
CA ALA A 34 5.16 18.86 -8.50
C ALA A 34 5.30 20.20 -7.76
N SER A 35 4.45 21.17 -8.15
CA SER A 35 4.37 22.49 -7.51
C SER A 35 3.96 22.38 -6.03
N ALA A 36 4.27 23.42 -5.24
CA ALA A 36 3.86 23.48 -3.84
C ALA A 36 2.33 23.42 -3.67
N GLU A 37 1.59 24.03 -4.60
CA GLU A 37 0.12 23.96 -4.61
C GLU A 37 -0.37 22.52 -4.80
N LEU A 38 0.18 21.81 -5.78
CA LEU A 38 -0.24 20.44 -6.06
C LEU A 38 0.15 19.47 -4.95
N LYS A 39 1.33 19.67 -4.33
CA LYS A 39 1.74 18.96 -3.11
C LYS A 39 0.76 19.18 -1.96
N ASN A 40 0.24 20.39 -1.78
CA ASN A 40 -0.78 20.67 -0.77
C ASN A 40 -2.12 19.99 -1.09
N LYS A 41 -2.58 20.03 -2.35
CA LYS A 41 -3.77 19.28 -2.80
C LYS A 41 -3.62 17.78 -2.54
N TYR A 42 -2.43 17.24 -2.77
CA TYR A 42 -2.11 15.84 -2.50
C TYR A 42 -2.13 15.51 -0.99
N ARG A 43 -1.58 16.36 -0.11
CA ARG A 43 -1.74 16.15 1.35
C ARG A 43 -3.20 16.14 1.78
N THR A 44 -4.03 17.00 1.20
CA THR A 44 -5.47 17.00 1.44
C THR A 44 -6.12 15.71 0.95
N LEU A 45 -5.73 15.18 -0.21
CA LEU A 45 -6.16 13.86 -0.67
C LEU A 45 -5.83 12.79 0.38
N VAL A 46 -4.57 12.68 0.80
CA VAL A 46 -4.13 11.69 1.79
C VAL A 46 -4.90 11.80 3.11
N GLY A 47 -5.10 13.04 3.60
CA GLY A 47 -5.90 13.29 4.79
C GLY A 47 -7.37 12.87 4.66
N ASN A 48 -7.91 12.84 3.44
CA ASN A 48 -9.26 12.35 3.16
C ASN A 48 -9.29 10.83 2.95
N LEU A 49 -8.28 10.23 2.32
CA LEU A 49 -8.14 8.78 2.19
C LEU A 49 -8.11 8.10 3.57
N ASN A 50 -7.45 8.72 4.56
CA ASN A 50 -7.42 8.23 5.94
C ASN A 50 -8.75 8.38 6.69
N LYS A 51 -9.74 9.09 6.13
CA LYS A 51 -11.10 9.20 6.70
C LYS A 51 -12.09 8.26 6.00
N ASP A 52 -11.75 7.76 4.82
CA ASP A 52 -12.60 6.84 4.08
C ASP A 52 -12.60 5.48 4.80
N LYS A 53 -13.79 4.91 4.96
CA LYS A 53 -14.00 3.66 5.71
C LYS A 53 -13.92 2.40 4.86
N THR A 54 -13.70 2.52 3.55
CA THR A 54 -13.66 1.36 2.65
C THR A 54 -12.61 1.58 1.57
N LEU A 55 -11.95 0.49 1.14
CA LEU A 55 -11.02 0.53 0.01
C LEU A 55 -11.67 1.12 -1.24
N LYS A 56 -12.90 0.69 -1.56
CA LYS A 56 -13.65 1.22 -2.69
C LYS A 56 -13.80 2.75 -2.66
N ALA A 57 -14.05 3.34 -1.48
CA ALA A 57 -14.14 4.80 -1.34
C ALA A 57 -12.78 5.47 -1.56
N GLN A 58 -11.70 4.87 -1.05
CA GLN A 58 -10.33 5.34 -1.26
C GLN A 58 -9.92 5.27 -2.74
N GLU A 59 -10.17 4.14 -3.39
CA GLU A 59 -9.92 3.92 -4.82
C GLU A 59 -10.68 4.93 -5.69
N SER A 60 -11.96 5.14 -5.40
CA SER A 60 -12.78 6.13 -6.12
C SER A 60 -12.24 7.55 -5.93
N ARG A 61 -11.77 7.87 -4.72
CA ARG A 61 -11.24 9.20 -4.41
C ARG A 61 -9.91 9.45 -5.11
N VAL A 62 -8.99 8.48 -5.09
CA VAL A 62 -7.68 8.63 -5.75
C VAL A 62 -7.84 8.71 -7.26
N GLU A 63 -8.73 7.91 -7.85
CA GLU A 63 -9.06 7.97 -9.27
C GLU A 63 -9.59 9.35 -9.68
N ASN A 64 -10.60 9.86 -8.96
CA ASN A 64 -11.15 11.19 -9.22
C ASN A 64 -10.10 12.29 -9.08
N TRP A 65 -9.22 12.17 -8.09
CA TRP A 65 -8.15 13.14 -7.88
C TRP A 65 -7.14 13.12 -9.03
N ILE A 66 -6.70 11.94 -9.48
CA ILE A 66 -5.77 11.80 -10.62
C ILE A 66 -6.41 12.38 -11.88
N ASN A 67 -7.63 11.98 -12.22
CA ASN A 67 -8.34 12.50 -13.40
C ASN A 67 -8.48 14.04 -13.38
N THR A 68 -8.62 14.64 -12.20
CA THR A 68 -8.74 16.09 -12.05
C THR A 68 -7.40 16.81 -12.19
N ASN A 69 -6.29 16.20 -11.77
CA ASN A 69 -5.00 16.90 -11.63
C ASN A 69 -3.90 16.35 -12.56
N ALA A 70 -4.19 15.33 -13.38
CA ALA A 70 -3.20 14.65 -14.23
C ALA A 70 -2.37 15.60 -15.10
N GLN A 71 -3.02 16.62 -15.66
CA GLN A 71 -2.37 17.60 -16.53
C GLN A 71 -1.34 18.46 -15.80
N ASP A 72 -1.45 18.61 -14.49
CA ASP A 72 -0.53 19.40 -13.66
C ASP A 72 0.59 18.56 -13.04
N LEU A 73 0.62 17.24 -13.29
CA LEU A 73 1.61 16.31 -12.74
C LEU A 73 2.83 16.18 -13.67
N PRO A 74 3.99 16.75 -13.31
CA PRO A 74 5.15 16.79 -14.21
C PRO A 74 5.74 15.40 -14.51
N GLU A 75 5.67 14.47 -13.56
CA GLU A 75 6.17 13.11 -13.80
C GLU A 75 5.27 12.34 -14.77
N LEU A 76 3.95 12.59 -14.79
CA LEU A 76 3.05 12.02 -15.79
C LEU A 76 3.37 12.57 -17.18
N GLN A 77 3.55 13.90 -17.30
CA GLN A 77 3.95 14.52 -18.57
C GLN A 77 5.29 13.97 -19.10
N LYS A 78 6.25 13.71 -18.21
CA LYS A 78 7.53 13.09 -18.55
C LYS A 78 7.34 11.63 -19.00
N ARG A 79 6.49 10.85 -18.32
CA ARG A 79 6.14 9.47 -18.72
C ARG A 79 5.48 9.45 -20.11
N THR A 80 4.56 10.37 -20.40
CA THR A 80 4.00 10.55 -21.76
C THR A 80 5.10 10.84 -22.77
N THR A 81 5.94 11.84 -22.49
CA THR A 81 7.00 12.27 -23.42
C THR A 81 7.96 11.14 -23.75
N LEU A 82 8.41 10.38 -22.73
CA LEU A 82 9.30 9.23 -22.89
C LEU A 82 8.64 8.09 -23.68
N THR A 83 7.36 7.82 -23.44
CA THR A 83 6.61 6.78 -24.14
C THR A 83 6.47 7.13 -25.63
N THR A 84 6.09 8.37 -25.93
CA THR A 84 5.96 8.88 -27.29
C THR A 84 7.31 8.91 -28.02
N ALA A 85 8.38 9.35 -27.34
CA ALA A 85 9.72 9.48 -27.92
C ALA A 85 10.37 8.12 -28.24
N ASN A 86 10.25 7.15 -27.35
CA ASN A 86 10.97 5.88 -27.49
C ASN A 86 10.21 4.84 -28.35
N LYS A 87 8.98 5.14 -28.81
CA LYS A 87 8.06 4.16 -29.43
C LYS A 87 7.96 2.87 -28.61
N ILE A 88 8.21 2.95 -27.30
CA ILE A 88 8.12 1.81 -26.40
C ILE A 88 6.65 1.47 -26.36
N ILE A 89 6.32 0.27 -26.86
CA ILE A 89 5.09 -0.40 -26.44
C ILE A 89 5.25 -0.46 -24.93
N ILE A 90 4.53 0.36 -24.17
CA ILE A 90 4.35 0.10 -22.74
C ILE A 90 3.81 -1.32 -22.74
N PRO A 91 4.61 -2.35 -22.38
CA PRO A 91 4.07 -3.67 -22.23
C PRO A 91 2.98 -3.45 -21.18
N ASN A 92 1.76 -3.92 -21.44
CA ASN A 92 0.76 -4.06 -20.41
C ASN A 92 1.49 -4.61 -19.18
N MET A 93 1.80 -3.75 -18.20
CA MET A 93 2.45 -4.15 -16.97
C MET A 93 1.33 -4.78 -16.19
N ILE A 94 1.20 -6.08 -16.44
CA ILE A 94 0.48 -7.11 -15.70
C ILE A 94 -0.87 -6.61 -15.20
N MET A 95 -1.86 -6.62 -16.10
CA MET A 95 -3.23 -6.82 -15.67
C MET A 95 -3.33 -8.27 -15.17
N PRO A 96 -3.65 -8.53 -13.89
CA PRO A 96 -4.11 -9.85 -13.51
C PRO A 96 -5.47 -10.05 -14.18
N SER A 97 -5.50 -10.88 -15.25
CA SER A 97 -6.64 -11.57 -15.87
C SER A 97 -7.94 -10.76 -16.03
N ILE A 98 -8.50 -10.44 -17.21
CA ILE A 98 -9.26 -11.37 -18.08
C ILE A 98 -9.38 -10.78 -19.51
N ALA A 99 -8.69 -11.37 -20.50
CA ALA A 99 -9.12 -11.44 -21.92
C ALA A 99 -8.00 -12.10 -22.75
N PRO A 100 -8.32 -12.96 -23.74
CA PRO A 100 -7.31 -13.66 -24.52
C PRO A 100 -6.47 -12.66 -25.30
N ILE A 101 -5.15 -12.81 -25.13
CA ILE A 101 -4.10 -12.15 -25.89
C ILE A 101 -4.39 -12.41 -27.37
N ALA A 102 -4.87 -11.40 -28.09
CA ALA A 102 -4.88 -11.45 -29.55
C ALA A 102 -3.43 -11.57 -30.04
N PRO A 103 -3.15 -12.43 -31.02
CA PRO A 103 -1.79 -12.68 -31.48
C PRO A 103 -1.22 -11.40 -32.11
N SER A 104 0.00 -11.06 -31.70
CA SER A 104 0.99 -10.26 -32.41
C SER A 104 0.56 -9.67 -33.76
N PHE A 105 0.36 -8.35 -33.81
CA PHE A 105 0.49 -7.60 -35.05
C PHE A 105 1.68 -6.64 -34.95
N GLY A 106 2.73 -6.97 -35.70
CA GLY A 106 3.79 -6.05 -36.06
C GLY A 106 3.23 -4.93 -36.94
N ILE A 107 2.74 -3.88 -36.30
CA ILE A 107 2.63 -2.54 -36.87
C ILE A 107 2.99 -1.61 -35.71
N ALA A 108 4.05 -0.80 -35.88
CA ALA A 108 4.31 0.32 -35.01
C ALA A 108 3.13 1.30 -35.16
N ALA A 109 2.06 1.07 -34.41
CA ALA A 109 0.97 2.01 -34.30
C ALA A 109 1.58 3.27 -33.71
N VAL A 110 1.64 4.32 -34.52
CA VAL A 110 1.83 5.68 -34.06
C VAL A 110 0.67 5.94 -33.10
N LYS A 111 0.88 5.68 -31.80
CA LYS A 111 -0.10 6.05 -30.79
C LYS A 111 -0.16 7.58 -30.85
N LEU A 112 -1.33 8.11 -31.20
CA LEU A 112 -1.60 9.54 -31.13
C LEU A 112 -1.31 10.01 -29.69
N PRO A 113 -0.74 11.21 -29.48
CA PRO A 113 -0.37 11.70 -28.16
C PRO A 113 -1.48 11.54 -27.11
N ASP A 114 -2.74 11.82 -27.48
CA ASP A 114 -3.91 11.71 -26.61
C ASP A 114 -4.12 10.27 -26.07
N LEU A 115 -3.86 9.23 -26.88
CA LEU A 115 -3.96 7.83 -26.46
C LEU A 115 -2.81 7.43 -25.52
N VAL A 116 -1.67 8.10 -25.62
CA VAL A 116 -0.53 7.88 -24.70
C VAL A 116 -0.82 8.53 -23.36
N ASP A 117 -1.37 9.74 -23.35
CA ASP A 117 -1.77 10.44 -22.13
C ASP A 117 -2.85 9.66 -21.35
N GLU A 118 -3.89 9.19 -22.03
CA GLU A 118 -4.93 8.35 -21.43
C GLU A 118 -4.35 7.09 -20.79
N GLN A 119 -3.48 6.37 -21.51
CA GLN A 119 -2.82 5.17 -20.98
C GLN A 119 -1.92 5.46 -19.77
N VAL A 120 -1.17 6.58 -19.76
CA VAL A 120 -0.34 6.96 -18.62
C VAL A 120 -1.21 7.27 -17.39
N ILE A 121 -2.35 7.93 -17.59
CA ILE A 121 -3.32 8.22 -16.53
C ILE A 121 -3.92 6.93 -15.99
N GLU A 122 -4.42 6.05 -16.85
CA GLU A 122 -4.98 4.75 -16.46
C GLU A 122 -3.98 3.90 -15.66
N ASN A 123 -2.73 3.83 -16.11
CA ASN A 123 -1.66 3.14 -15.38
C ASN A 123 -1.39 3.77 -14.02
N THR A 124 -1.42 5.09 -13.93
CA THR A 124 -1.24 5.82 -12.66
C THR A 124 -2.38 5.49 -11.68
N ILE A 125 -3.62 5.46 -12.18
CA ILE A 125 -4.80 5.06 -11.39
C ILE A 125 -4.68 3.62 -10.91
N TYR A 126 -4.35 2.69 -11.81
CA TYR A 126 -4.16 1.28 -11.48
C TYR A 126 -3.12 1.09 -10.37
N ASN A 127 -1.94 1.68 -10.53
CA ASN A 127 -0.86 1.58 -9.54
C ASN A 127 -1.25 2.19 -8.18
N ALA A 128 -1.96 3.32 -8.19
CA ALA A 128 -2.43 3.94 -6.96
C ALA A 128 -3.48 3.07 -6.23
N LYS A 129 -4.40 2.44 -6.96
CA LYS A 129 -5.37 1.49 -6.40
C LYS A 129 -4.70 0.24 -5.87
N PHE A 130 -3.78 -0.34 -6.65
CA PHE A 130 -2.98 -1.48 -6.23
C PHE A 130 -2.25 -1.20 -4.91
N TRP A 131 -1.59 -0.03 -4.79
CA TRP A 131 -0.94 0.37 -3.55
C TRP A 131 -1.90 0.50 -2.36
N LEU A 132 -3.10 1.07 -2.57
CA LEU A 132 -4.11 1.15 -1.51
C LEU A 132 -4.61 -0.24 -1.07
N GLY A 133 -4.70 -1.19 -2.00
CA GLY A 133 -5.02 -2.59 -1.72
C GLY A 133 -3.94 -3.27 -0.87
N MET A 134 -2.67 -3.15 -1.28
CA MET A 134 -1.52 -3.63 -0.49
C MET A 134 -1.54 -3.01 0.91
N ARG A 135 -1.77 -1.70 0.99
CA ARG A 135 -1.79 -1.02 2.28
C ARG A 135 -2.92 -1.50 3.18
N GLN A 136 -4.09 -1.81 2.63
CA GLN A 136 -5.18 -2.38 3.41
C GLN A 136 -4.79 -3.75 3.98
N ARG A 137 -4.09 -4.59 3.22
CA ARG A 137 -3.59 -5.88 3.69
C ARG A 137 -2.56 -5.72 4.81
N ASP A 138 -1.60 -4.80 4.66
CA ASP A 138 -0.64 -4.48 5.73
C ASP A 138 -1.34 -4.10 7.04
N VAL A 139 -2.40 -3.29 6.96
CA VAL A 139 -3.19 -2.89 8.13
C VAL A 139 -3.89 -4.09 8.77
N ALA A 140 -4.53 -4.93 7.96
CA ALA A 140 -5.21 -6.14 8.45
C ALA A 140 -4.22 -7.11 9.13
N PHE A 141 -3.03 -7.26 8.56
CA PHE A 141 -1.97 -8.07 9.16
C PHE A 141 -1.48 -7.54 10.50
N VAL A 142 -1.26 -6.22 10.59
CA VAL A 142 -0.88 -5.59 11.85
C VAL A 142 -1.99 -5.76 12.90
N GLU A 143 -3.25 -5.61 12.50
CA GLU A 143 -4.40 -5.84 13.39
C GLU A 143 -4.44 -7.29 13.87
N ASP A 144 -4.24 -8.29 13.01
CA ASP A 144 -4.17 -9.71 13.39
C ASP A 144 -3.04 -9.99 14.40
N ILE A 145 -1.85 -9.43 14.17
CA ILE A 145 -0.73 -9.51 15.12
C ILE A 145 -1.14 -8.95 16.49
N LEU A 146 -1.75 -7.75 16.49
CA LEU A 146 -2.14 -7.07 17.72
C LEU A 146 -3.21 -7.87 18.47
N ASP A 147 -4.23 -8.35 17.78
CA ASP A 147 -5.31 -9.16 18.36
C ASP A 147 -4.76 -10.44 19.01
N ARG A 148 -3.82 -11.12 18.34
CA ARG A 148 -3.20 -12.35 18.87
C ARG A 148 -2.40 -12.14 20.16
N ILE A 149 -1.75 -10.99 20.30
CA ILE A 149 -0.86 -10.71 21.45
C ILE A 149 -1.55 -9.93 22.58
N GLU A 150 -2.78 -9.45 22.37
CA GLU A 150 -3.50 -8.58 23.31
C GLU A 150 -3.60 -9.20 24.70
N ASP A 151 -4.13 -10.41 24.78
CA ASP A 151 -4.35 -11.14 26.04
C ASP A 151 -3.05 -11.54 26.76
N GLU A 152 -1.91 -11.52 26.06
CA GLU A 152 -0.61 -11.88 26.63
C GLU A 152 0.10 -10.70 27.30
N LEU A 153 -0.40 -9.48 27.09
CA LEU A 153 0.19 -8.23 27.56
C LEU A 153 -0.70 -7.56 28.61
N SER A 154 -0.09 -6.83 29.54
CA SER A 154 -0.85 -5.86 30.32
C SER A 154 -1.28 -4.70 29.41
N GLU A 155 -2.39 -4.05 29.70
CA GLU A 155 -2.92 -2.89 28.95
C GLU A 155 -1.84 -1.86 28.58
N ASP A 156 -1.06 -1.39 29.56
CA ASP A 156 0.04 -0.43 29.34
C ASP A 156 1.11 -0.95 28.35
N LYS A 157 1.38 -2.26 28.40
CA LYS A 157 2.42 -2.89 27.57
C LYS A 157 1.90 -3.14 26.16
N TYR A 158 0.63 -3.53 26.03
CA TYR A 158 -0.05 -3.63 24.75
C TYR A 158 -0.04 -2.27 24.04
N ALA A 159 -0.46 -1.20 24.73
CA ALA A 159 -0.44 0.15 24.18
C ALA A 159 0.98 0.61 23.77
N GLU A 160 2.03 0.25 24.53
CA GLU A 160 3.42 0.51 24.13
C GLU A 160 3.77 -0.20 22.82
N VAL A 161 3.43 -1.49 22.69
CA VAL A 161 3.74 -2.32 21.51
C VAL A 161 2.95 -1.86 20.29
N GLU A 162 1.65 -1.60 20.43
CA GLU A 162 0.79 -1.04 19.38
C GLU A 162 1.38 0.27 18.84
N ASN A 163 1.72 1.21 19.73
CA ASN A 163 2.32 2.47 19.33
C ASN A 163 3.68 2.28 18.64
N LEU A 164 4.49 1.31 19.09
CA LEU A 164 5.77 1.00 18.48
C LEU A 164 5.60 0.50 17.04
N ILE A 165 4.69 -0.45 16.82
CA ILE A 165 4.40 -1.04 15.50
C ILE A 165 3.97 0.06 14.53
N TRP A 166 2.95 0.84 14.89
CA TRP A 166 2.44 1.93 14.03
C TRP A 166 3.46 3.06 13.83
N ALA A 167 4.35 3.31 14.80
CA ALA A 167 5.42 4.28 14.63
C ALA A 167 6.48 3.79 13.64
N GLN A 168 6.86 2.50 13.69
CA GLN A 168 7.80 1.95 12.70
C GLN A 168 7.18 1.89 11.31
N ASP A 169 5.93 1.47 11.18
CA ASP A 169 5.19 1.49 9.92
C ASP A 169 5.25 2.88 9.23
N LYS A 170 4.96 3.95 9.98
CA LYS A 170 5.07 5.33 9.48
C LYS A 170 6.50 5.74 9.16
N LYS A 171 7.47 5.33 9.97
CA LYS A 171 8.90 5.60 9.75
C LYS A 171 9.37 4.97 8.43
N PHE A 172 8.86 3.79 8.10
CA PHE A 172 9.10 3.10 6.84
C PHE A 172 8.10 3.50 5.75
N LEU A 173 7.46 4.67 5.86
CA LEU A 173 6.61 5.24 4.82
C LEU A 173 5.45 4.32 4.39
N ASN A 174 4.91 3.56 5.35
CA ASN A 174 3.90 2.53 5.18
C ASN A 174 4.32 1.33 4.30
N PHE A 175 5.61 1.00 4.26
CA PHE A 175 6.17 -0.24 3.70
C PHE A 175 6.39 -1.25 4.84
N TYR A 176 5.30 -1.79 5.40
CA TYR A 176 5.36 -2.60 6.60
C TYR A 176 6.08 -3.93 6.35
N ARG A 177 5.61 -4.69 5.34
CA ARG A 177 6.08 -6.06 5.05
C ARG A 177 7.58 -6.18 4.85
N PRO A 178 8.25 -5.35 4.01
CA PRO A 178 9.69 -5.48 3.81
C PRO A 178 10.53 -5.16 5.07
N HIS A 179 9.92 -4.55 6.08
CA HIS A 179 10.57 -4.20 7.35
C HIS A 179 10.04 -5.02 8.52
N TYR A 180 9.17 -6.02 8.27
CA TYR A 180 8.48 -6.74 9.32
C TYR A 180 9.44 -7.41 10.30
N ASP A 181 10.47 -8.09 9.82
CA ASP A 181 11.50 -8.71 10.68
C ASP A 181 12.14 -7.74 11.66
N VAL A 182 12.45 -6.52 11.18
CA VAL A 182 13.03 -5.46 12.02
C VAL A 182 12.00 -5.00 13.07
N ILE A 183 10.75 -4.81 12.66
CA ILE A 183 9.67 -4.38 13.56
C ILE A 183 9.39 -5.45 14.62
N LYS A 184 9.28 -6.72 14.20
CA LYS A 184 9.12 -7.91 15.04
C LYS A 184 10.22 -8.00 16.08
N GLN A 185 11.48 -7.82 15.68
CA GLN A 185 12.58 -7.82 16.63
C GLN A 185 12.46 -6.69 17.67
N LEU A 186 12.12 -5.45 17.24
CA LEU A 186 11.94 -4.32 18.15
C LEU A 186 10.80 -4.55 19.16
N VAL A 187 9.69 -5.17 18.72
CA VAL A 187 8.58 -5.56 19.60
C VAL A 187 9.06 -6.56 20.65
N LEU A 188 9.73 -7.64 20.22
CA LEU A 188 10.21 -8.69 21.12
C LEU A 188 11.23 -8.19 22.15
N GLU A 189 12.03 -7.18 21.80
CA GLU A 189 12.96 -6.52 22.72
C GLU A 189 12.25 -5.77 23.85
N ARG A 190 10.99 -5.33 23.66
CA ARG A 190 10.17 -4.69 24.71
C ARG A 190 9.57 -5.68 25.70
N ILE A 191 9.60 -6.97 25.38
CA ILE A 191 9.07 -8.03 26.23
C ILE A 191 10.19 -8.58 27.10
N THR A 192 10.25 -8.18 28.37
CA THR A 192 11.35 -8.56 29.28
C THR A 192 11.28 -10.00 29.76
N SER A 193 10.08 -10.57 29.89
CA SER A 193 9.87 -11.97 30.29
C SER A 193 10.22 -12.91 29.14
N ALA A 194 11.20 -13.79 29.35
CA ALA A 194 11.65 -14.73 28.32
C ALA A 194 10.56 -15.73 27.88
N PRO A 195 9.79 -16.39 28.79
CA PRO A 195 8.69 -17.26 28.36
C PRO A 195 7.62 -16.52 27.54
N ARG A 196 7.27 -15.30 27.96
CA ARG A 196 6.28 -14.47 27.25
C ARG A 196 6.79 -13.99 25.90
N ARG A 197 8.07 -13.64 25.79
CA ARG A 197 8.72 -13.28 24.52
C ARG A 197 8.68 -14.44 23.53
N THR A 198 8.93 -15.67 23.98
CA THR A 198 8.83 -16.87 23.14
C THR A 198 7.40 -17.09 22.65
N LEU A 199 6.40 -16.94 23.53
CA LEU A 199 4.99 -17.06 23.15
C LEU A 199 4.58 -15.99 22.13
N ILE A 200 4.88 -14.72 22.40
CA ILE A 200 4.58 -13.61 21.48
C ILE A 200 5.26 -13.81 20.12
N ARG A 201 6.51 -14.28 20.10
CA ARG A 201 7.18 -14.63 18.84
C ARG A 201 6.37 -15.67 18.05
N SER A 202 5.98 -16.76 18.70
CA SER A 202 5.20 -17.83 18.06
C SER A 202 3.88 -17.31 17.49
N LEU A 203 3.20 -16.39 18.19
CA LEU A 203 1.95 -15.78 17.72
C LEU A 203 2.16 -14.87 16.51
N MET A 204 3.28 -14.13 16.50
CA MET A 204 3.69 -13.30 15.36
C MET A 204 4.14 -14.14 14.15
N ASP A 205 4.75 -15.31 14.38
CA ASP A 205 5.09 -16.29 13.35
C ASP A 205 3.81 -16.90 12.75
N GLU A 206 2.82 -17.24 13.58
CA GLU A 206 1.53 -17.79 13.12
C GLU A 206 0.73 -16.79 12.27
N ALA A 207 0.72 -15.50 12.64
CA ALA A 207 0.09 -14.46 11.83
C ALA A 207 0.73 -14.35 10.43
N GLU A 208 2.05 -14.49 10.36
CA GLU A 208 2.84 -14.45 9.12
C GLU A 208 2.50 -15.65 8.22
N GLU A 209 2.46 -16.85 8.79
CA GLU A 209 2.06 -18.08 8.07
C GLU A 209 0.63 -17.98 7.51
N VAL A 210 -0.32 -17.45 8.29
CA VAL A 210 -1.72 -17.29 7.84
C VAL A 210 -1.83 -16.32 6.68
N ASP A 211 -1.13 -15.18 6.71
CA ASP A 211 -1.19 -14.24 5.60
C ASP A 211 -0.51 -14.78 4.32
N ASP A 212 0.59 -15.52 4.46
CA ASP A 212 1.26 -16.16 3.33
C ASP A 212 0.34 -17.21 2.64
N GLU A 213 -0.49 -17.91 3.40
CA GLU A 213 -1.49 -18.86 2.86
C GLU A 213 -2.64 -18.17 2.10
N GLU A 214 -2.98 -16.93 2.45
CA GLU A 214 -4.04 -16.15 1.79
C GLU A 214 -3.56 -15.43 0.51
N GLU A 215 -2.26 -15.50 0.19
CA GLU A 215 -1.65 -14.79 -0.94
C GLU A 215 -1.56 -15.65 -2.23
N ASP A 216 -2.68 -15.79 -2.95
CA ASP A 216 -2.73 -16.48 -4.27
C ASP A 216 -1.88 -15.78 -5.39
N GLU A 217 -1.27 -14.61 -5.14
CA GLU A 217 -0.58 -13.75 -6.12
C GLU A 217 0.93 -13.53 -5.86
N HIS A 218 1.67 -14.59 -5.51
CA HIS A 218 3.13 -14.57 -5.30
C HIS A 218 4.03 -14.30 -6.55
N ALA A 219 3.53 -13.80 -7.68
CA ALA A 219 4.38 -13.67 -8.88
C ALA A 219 5.19 -12.36 -8.99
N LEU A 220 4.81 -11.28 -8.27
CA LEU A 220 5.34 -9.94 -8.53
C LEU A 220 6.00 -9.23 -7.35
N MET A 221 5.46 -9.41 -6.14
CA MET A 221 5.92 -8.67 -4.95
C MET A 221 7.38 -8.99 -4.55
N PRO A 222 7.83 -10.26 -4.55
CA PRO A 222 9.22 -10.58 -4.20
C PRO A 222 10.27 -9.95 -5.14
N LEU A 223 9.86 -9.57 -6.36
CA LEU A 223 10.74 -8.94 -7.35
C LEU A 223 10.79 -7.41 -7.21
N MET A 224 9.73 -6.78 -6.69
CA MET A 224 9.63 -5.32 -6.59
C MET A 224 10.01 -4.79 -5.22
N GLU A 225 9.73 -5.51 -4.14
CA GLU A 225 9.90 -5.03 -2.76
C GLU A 225 11.35 -4.75 -2.33
N PRO A 226 12.35 -5.62 -2.63
CA PRO A 226 13.74 -5.36 -2.24
C PRO A 226 14.34 -4.16 -3.00
N MET A 227 13.94 -3.98 -4.27
CA MET A 227 14.38 -2.84 -5.07
C MET A 227 13.63 -1.56 -4.71
N ALA A 228 12.36 -1.66 -4.30
CA ALA A 228 11.57 -0.51 -3.88
C ALA A 228 12.09 0.10 -2.56
N ALA A 229 12.29 -0.73 -1.54
CA ALA A 229 12.57 -0.26 -0.19
C ALA A 229 13.93 0.47 -0.05
N GLU A 230 14.96 0.09 -0.81
CA GLU A 230 16.29 0.69 -0.70
C GLU A 230 16.42 2.05 -1.43
N PHE A 231 15.55 2.35 -2.40
CA PHE A 231 15.72 3.53 -3.26
C PHE A 231 14.66 4.62 -3.07
N PHE A 232 13.56 4.36 -2.37
CA PHE A 232 12.53 5.36 -2.16
C PHE A 232 12.74 6.21 -0.90
N ASN A 233 13.05 7.49 -1.10
CA ASN A 233 13.22 8.48 -0.03
C ASN A 233 11.99 9.41 0.14
N GLY A 234 10.86 9.09 -0.49
CA GLY A 234 9.69 9.96 -0.53
C GLY A 234 9.69 10.99 -1.66
N CYS A 235 8.61 11.79 -1.73
CA CYS A 235 8.40 12.83 -2.73
C CYS A 235 8.81 14.25 -2.27
N GLY A 236 9.52 14.37 -1.14
CA GLY A 236 9.96 15.66 -0.60
C GLY A 236 8.77 16.56 -0.25
N LEU A 237 7.88 16.03 0.59
CA LEU A 237 6.65 16.67 1.06
C LEU A 237 6.88 17.33 2.42
#